data_AF-A0A4Q2XG15-F1
#
_entry.id   AF-A0A4Q2XG15-F1
#
_cell.length_a   1.000
_cell.length_b   1.000
_cell.length_c   1.000
_cell.angle_alpha   90.00
_cell.angle_beta   90.00
_cell.angle_gamma   90.00
#
_symmetry.space_group_name_H-M   'P 1'
#
loop_
_entity.id
_entity.type
_entity.pdbx_description
1 polymer ?
#
loop_
_entity_poly.entity_id
_entity_poly.type
_entity_poly.pdbx_seq_one_letter_code
_entity_poly.pdbx_strand_id
1 'polypeptide(L)'
;MHLPTTQFSRLITVLAFDISNPSLDSLFIAWDHIAARYVNRLGKQTRAGEKIESIRLLAIHDAVISILGPGTGFIFNERSTGTSLSAALAATAQASHDILANAFTSPQDLADLDDLLEESLALIPDSREKAVGSATGSASAAAFIATFGSLAVIAEQQAVPRETYRSSRESAPFFSYDRANLLRSA
;
A
#
# COMPACT_ATOMS: atom_id res chain seq x y z
N MET A 1 -9.25 -7.64 -17.32
CA MET A 1 -8.92 -7.05 -15.99
C MET A 1 -7.40 -7.11 -15.90
N HIS A 2 -6.71 -5.99 -16.09
CA HIS A 2 -5.25 -5.94 -16.10
C HIS A 2 -4.82 -5.91 -14.63
N LEU A 3 -4.26 -7.01 -14.14
CA LEU A 3 -3.47 -7.03 -12.90
C LEU A 3 -2.38 -5.95 -13.02
N PRO A 4 -1.84 -5.41 -11.91
CA PRO A 4 -0.51 -4.80 -11.99
C PRO A 4 0.39 -5.88 -12.60
N THR A 5 0.76 -5.67 -13.86
CA THR A 5 1.50 -6.66 -14.61
C THR A 5 2.82 -6.85 -13.89
N THR A 6 3.40 -8.05 -13.98
CA THR A 6 4.77 -8.35 -13.52
C THR A 6 5.78 -7.30 -13.99
N GLN A 7 5.44 -6.52 -15.02
CA GLN A 7 6.18 -5.38 -15.52
C GLN A 7 6.24 -4.18 -14.56
N PHE A 8 5.24 -3.85 -13.74
CA PHE A 8 5.33 -2.72 -12.80
C PHE A 8 6.19 -3.08 -11.58
N SER A 9 6.03 -4.30 -11.06
CA SER A 9 6.92 -4.89 -10.06
C SER A 9 8.36 -4.93 -10.57
N ARG A 10 8.57 -5.42 -11.81
CA ARG A 10 9.88 -5.36 -12.47
C ARG A 10 10.35 -3.94 -12.74
N LEU A 11 9.46 -2.98 -13.05
CA LEU A 11 9.85 -1.60 -13.31
C LEU A 11 10.40 -0.95 -12.04
N ILE A 12 9.77 -1.19 -10.88
CA ILE A 12 10.30 -0.74 -9.60
C ILE A 12 11.62 -1.44 -9.29
N THR A 13 11.71 -2.77 -9.46
CA THR A 13 12.97 -3.49 -9.20
C THR A 13 14.10 -3.08 -10.14
N VAL A 14 13.81 -2.86 -11.44
CA VAL A 14 14.79 -2.51 -12.49
C VAL A 14 15.13 -1.01 -12.51
N LEU A 15 14.20 -0.11 -12.20
CA LEU A 15 14.48 1.34 -12.11
C LEU A 15 15.15 1.72 -10.79
N ALA A 16 14.91 0.97 -9.71
CA ALA A 16 15.49 1.26 -8.40
C ALA A 16 16.84 0.58 -8.21
N PHE A 17 17.08 -0.55 -8.86
CA PHE A 17 18.28 -1.34 -8.66
C PHE A 17 18.78 -1.92 -9.97
N ASP A 18 19.99 -1.55 -10.39
CA ASP A 18 20.81 -2.35 -11.31
C ASP A 18 21.34 -3.61 -10.58
N ILE A 19 20.50 -4.21 -9.72
CA ILE A 19 20.79 -5.31 -8.82
C ILE A 19 19.77 -6.40 -9.17
N SER A 20 20.00 -7.06 -10.30
CA SER A 20 19.28 -8.28 -10.63
C SER A 20 19.69 -9.39 -9.65
N ASN A 21 18.99 -9.50 -8.53
CA ASN A 21 19.22 -10.56 -7.55
C ASN A 21 17.99 -11.46 -7.43
N PRO A 22 18.09 -12.75 -7.80
CA PRO A 22 16.96 -13.66 -7.84
C PRO A 22 16.31 -13.88 -6.46
N SER A 23 17.07 -13.77 -5.36
CA SER A 23 16.53 -13.93 -4.01
C SER A 23 15.69 -12.72 -3.61
N LEU A 24 16.14 -11.50 -3.93
CA LEU A 24 15.39 -10.28 -3.68
C LEU A 24 14.12 -10.23 -4.54
N ASP A 25 14.22 -10.61 -5.81
CA ASP A 25 13.07 -10.73 -6.71
C ASP A 25 12.04 -11.73 -6.18
N SER A 26 12.50 -12.90 -5.74
CA SER A 26 11.61 -13.94 -5.19
C SER A 26 10.90 -13.47 -3.93
N LEU A 27 11.60 -12.79 -3.02
CA LEU A 27 11.01 -12.26 -1.80
C LEU A 27 10.00 -11.14 -2.11
N PHE A 28 10.32 -10.26 -3.06
CA PHE A 28 9.41 -9.21 -3.50
C PHE A 28 8.12 -9.79 -4.07
N ILE A 29 8.22 -10.79 -4.95
CA ILE A 29 7.06 -11.50 -5.52
C ILE A 29 6.25 -12.20 -4.42
N ALA A 30 6.90 -12.82 -3.44
CA ALA A 30 6.22 -13.46 -2.31
C ALA A 30 5.38 -12.43 -1.53
N TRP A 31 5.97 -11.31 -1.15
CA TRP A 31 5.26 -10.25 -0.43
C TRP A 31 4.21 -9.52 -1.30
N ASP A 32 4.38 -9.48 -2.61
CA ASP A 32 3.36 -8.99 -3.56
C ASP A 32 2.13 -9.89 -3.56
N HIS A 33 2.33 -11.22 -3.58
CA HIS A 33 1.24 -12.18 -3.45
C HIS A 33 0.53 -12.09 -2.09
N ILE A 34 1.29 -11.91 -1.00
CA ILE A 34 0.75 -11.70 0.35
C ILE A 34 -0.12 -10.43 0.33
N ALA A 35 0.42 -9.30 -0.11
CA ALA A 35 -0.29 -8.02 -0.17
C ALA A 35 -1.58 -8.12 -1.00
N ALA A 36 -1.52 -8.76 -2.16
CA ALA A 36 -2.68 -8.97 -3.02
C ALA A 36 -3.80 -9.74 -2.30
N ARG A 37 -3.49 -10.77 -1.49
CA ARG A 37 -4.50 -11.52 -0.72
C ARG A 37 -5.24 -10.61 0.25
N TYR A 38 -4.54 -9.69 0.91
CA TYR A 38 -5.13 -8.73 1.84
C TYR A 38 -5.93 -7.65 1.12
N VAL A 39 -5.33 -7.01 0.13
CA VAL A 39 -5.94 -5.91 -0.64
C VAL A 39 -7.19 -6.38 -1.39
N ASN A 40 -7.21 -7.60 -1.93
CA ASN A 40 -8.40 -8.15 -2.62
C ASN A 40 -9.64 -8.25 -1.72
N ARG A 41 -9.47 -8.37 -0.40
CA ARG A 41 -10.59 -8.39 0.56
C ARG A 41 -11.30 -7.05 0.68
N LEU A 42 -10.65 -5.95 0.30
CA LEU A 42 -11.27 -4.61 0.27
C LEU A 42 -12.33 -4.50 -0.85
N GLY A 43 -12.45 -5.50 -1.72
CA GLY A 43 -13.53 -5.62 -2.70
C GLY A 43 -13.52 -4.48 -3.73
N LYS A 44 -14.69 -3.90 -4.05
CA LYS A 44 -14.84 -2.83 -5.06
C LYS A 44 -14.11 -1.51 -4.73
N GLN A 45 -13.40 -1.43 -3.60
CA GLN A 45 -12.64 -0.26 -3.17
C GLN A 45 -11.23 -0.24 -3.79
N THR A 46 -11.17 -0.30 -5.13
CA THR A 46 -9.90 -0.43 -5.86
C THR A 46 -8.90 0.66 -5.50
N ARG A 47 -9.38 1.88 -5.19
CA ARG A 47 -8.52 3.03 -4.84
C ARG A 47 -7.80 2.88 -3.50
N ALA A 48 -8.44 2.32 -2.47
CA ALA A 48 -7.81 2.10 -1.19
C ALA A 48 -6.72 1.03 -1.33
N GLY A 49 -7.04 -0.06 -2.03
CA GLY A 49 -6.10 -1.12 -2.35
C GLY A 49 -4.88 -0.63 -3.14
N GLU A 50 -5.11 0.09 -4.24
CA GLU A 50 -4.06 0.69 -5.07
C GLU A 50 -3.16 1.64 -4.27
N LYS A 51 -3.74 2.41 -3.33
CA LYS A 51 -2.98 3.33 -2.49
C LYS A 51 -2.12 2.57 -1.47
N ILE A 52 -2.66 1.55 -0.81
CA ILE A 52 -1.90 0.70 0.13
C ILE A 52 -0.73 0.05 -0.61
N GLU A 53 -1.00 -0.53 -1.79
CA GLU A 53 0.03 -1.17 -2.62
C GLU A 53 1.13 -0.17 -3.02
N SER A 54 0.75 1.00 -3.53
CA SER A 54 1.71 2.03 -3.92
C SER A 54 2.59 2.48 -2.75
N ILE A 55 2.00 2.70 -1.57
CA ILE A 55 2.73 3.11 -0.36
C ILE A 55 3.69 2.00 0.09
N ARG A 56 3.23 0.74 0.07
CA ARG A 56 4.05 -0.43 0.39
C ARG A 56 5.28 -0.49 -0.52
N LEU A 57 5.08 -0.41 -1.83
CA LEU A 57 6.17 -0.52 -2.80
C LEU A 57 7.20 0.62 -2.64
N LEU A 58 6.75 1.84 -2.36
CA LEU A 58 7.63 2.97 -2.10
C LEU A 58 8.40 2.82 -0.77
N ALA A 59 7.77 2.30 0.29
CA ALA A 59 8.44 2.03 1.56
C ALA A 59 9.54 0.96 1.41
N ILE A 60 9.27 -0.12 0.66
CA ILE A 60 10.25 -1.15 0.33
C ILE A 60 11.42 -0.54 -0.45
N HIS A 61 11.11 0.24 -1.49
CA HIS A 61 12.10 0.92 -2.31
C HIS A 61 13.07 1.74 -1.47
N ASP A 62 12.54 2.64 -0.63
CA ASP A 62 13.36 3.52 0.20
C ASP A 62 14.19 2.74 1.24
N ALA A 63 13.64 1.67 1.81
CA ALA A 63 14.35 0.81 2.74
C ALA A 63 15.53 0.09 2.08
N VAL A 64 15.34 -0.45 0.87
CA VAL A 64 16.40 -1.15 0.14
C VAL A 64 17.45 -0.17 -0.37
N ILE A 65 17.06 1.01 -0.86
CA ILE A 65 17.99 2.07 -1.25
C ILE A 65 18.82 2.55 -0.06
N SER A 66 18.23 2.70 1.13
CA SER A 66 18.96 3.05 2.35
C SER A 66 20.12 2.09 2.67
N ILE A 67 20.01 0.83 2.23
CA ILE A 67 21.01 -0.23 2.44
C ILE A 67 22.00 -0.32 1.28
N LEU A 68 21.51 -0.41 0.05
CA LEU A 68 22.33 -0.75 -1.13
C LEU A 68 22.79 0.48 -1.94
N GLY A 69 22.15 1.64 -1.76
CA GLY A 69 22.43 2.86 -2.52
C GLY A 69 22.04 4.14 -1.76
N PRO A 70 22.54 4.36 -0.54
CA PRO A 70 21.97 5.34 0.40
C PRO A 70 21.99 6.79 -0.12
N GLY A 71 20.94 7.54 0.22
CA GLY A 71 20.83 8.99 -0.01
C GLY A 71 19.89 9.41 -1.15
N THR A 72 19.23 8.46 -1.82
CA THR A 72 18.31 8.72 -2.95
C THR A 72 16.87 8.27 -2.68
N GLY A 73 16.55 7.94 -1.42
CA GLY A 73 15.18 7.60 -1.02
C GLY A 73 14.22 8.77 -1.17
N PHE A 74 12.95 8.46 -1.42
CA PHE A 74 11.92 9.44 -1.71
C PHE A 74 11.44 10.18 -0.46
N ILE A 75 10.99 9.44 0.56
CA ILE A 75 10.59 9.95 1.88
C ILE A 75 11.61 9.52 2.94
N PHE A 76 11.99 8.24 2.95
CA PHE A 76 12.99 7.73 3.87
C PHE A 76 14.34 7.66 3.17
N ASN A 77 15.28 8.51 3.60
CA ASN A 77 16.57 8.71 2.93
C ASN A 77 17.78 8.56 3.87
N GLU A 78 17.55 8.00 5.06
CA GLU A 78 18.63 7.73 6.00
C GLU A 78 19.60 6.68 5.45
N ARG A 79 20.83 6.67 5.93
CA ARG A 79 21.82 5.66 5.58
C ARG A 79 21.75 4.51 6.58
N SER A 80 21.50 3.29 6.10
CA SER A 80 21.57 2.11 6.94
C SER A 80 23.01 1.81 7.37
N THR A 81 23.14 1.14 8.51
CA THR A 81 24.43 0.61 8.97
C THR A 81 24.80 -0.71 8.28
N GLY A 82 23.84 -1.33 7.58
CA GLY A 82 24.03 -2.54 6.79
C GLY A 82 24.13 -2.20 5.31
N THR A 83 24.88 -3.02 4.57
CA THR A 83 25.11 -2.83 3.13
C THR A 83 24.97 -4.14 2.35
N SER A 84 24.52 -5.21 3.00
CA SER A 84 24.41 -6.52 2.38
C SER A 84 23.04 -6.76 1.74
N LEU A 85 23.01 -7.75 0.84
CA LEU A 85 21.76 -8.30 0.33
C LEU A 85 20.88 -8.89 1.45
N SER A 86 21.48 -9.49 2.49
CA SER A 86 20.73 -10.04 3.62
C SER A 86 19.97 -8.96 4.39
N ALA A 87 20.58 -7.79 4.58
CA ALA A 87 19.89 -6.64 5.15
C ALA A 87 18.78 -6.13 4.23
N ALA A 88 19.02 -6.05 2.91
CA ALA A 88 18.00 -5.65 1.95
C ALA A 88 16.77 -6.58 1.92
N LEU A 89 16.99 -7.90 2.02
CA LEU A 89 15.93 -8.90 2.14
C LEU A 89 15.09 -8.67 3.41
N ALA A 90 15.75 -8.53 4.56
CA ALA A 90 15.06 -8.28 5.82
C ALA A 90 14.28 -6.96 5.81
N ALA A 91 14.85 -5.91 5.21
CA ALA A 91 14.19 -4.62 5.05
C ALA A 91 12.95 -4.71 4.16
N THR A 92 12.99 -5.50 3.09
CA THR A 92 11.84 -5.73 2.20
C THR A 92 10.69 -6.40 2.93
N ALA A 93 10.99 -7.46 3.71
CA ALA A 93 9.99 -8.18 4.49
C ALA A 93 9.38 -7.27 5.57
N GLN A 94 10.21 -6.60 6.37
CA GLN A 94 9.74 -5.75 7.45
C GLN A 94 8.94 -4.54 6.94
N ALA A 95 9.40 -3.86 5.89
CA ALA A 95 8.67 -2.72 5.34
C ALA A 95 7.31 -3.14 4.76
N SER A 96 7.25 -4.30 4.07
CA SER A 96 5.99 -4.85 3.59
C SER A 96 5.04 -5.16 4.73
N HIS A 97 5.55 -5.85 5.75
CA HIS A 97 4.80 -6.22 6.96
C HIS A 97 4.19 -5.00 7.63
N ASP A 98 5.01 -4.01 8.00
CA ASP A 98 4.58 -2.88 8.82
C ASP A 98 3.51 -2.01 8.10
N ILE A 99 3.63 -1.86 6.78
CA ILE A 99 2.62 -1.17 5.97
C ILE A 99 1.29 -1.95 5.94
N LEU A 100 1.34 -3.26 5.74
CA LEU A 100 0.13 -4.09 5.74
C LEU A 100 -0.51 -4.17 7.13
N ALA A 101 0.29 -4.33 8.19
CA ALA A 101 -0.20 -4.35 9.57
C ALA A 101 -0.84 -3.02 9.99
N ASN A 102 -0.39 -1.89 9.41
CA ASN A 102 -1.04 -0.60 9.59
C ASN A 102 -2.40 -0.50 8.86
N ALA A 103 -2.56 -1.19 7.75
CA ALA A 103 -3.78 -1.20 6.94
C ALA A 103 -4.83 -2.22 7.40
N PHE A 104 -4.39 -3.37 7.92
CA PHE A 104 -5.24 -4.51 8.28
C PHE A 104 -5.04 -4.85 9.76
N THR A 105 -5.90 -4.29 10.61
CA THR A 105 -5.70 -4.25 12.07
C THR A 105 -6.47 -5.32 12.84
N SER A 106 -7.15 -6.24 12.15
CA SER A 106 -7.85 -7.33 12.85
C SER A 106 -6.83 -8.26 13.51
N PRO A 107 -7.11 -8.83 14.71
CA PRO A 107 -6.13 -9.68 15.40
C PRO A 107 -5.69 -10.90 14.58
N GLN A 108 -6.57 -11.43 13.73
CA GLN A 108 -6.25 -12.54 12.85
C GLN A 108 -5.32 -12.13 11.72
N ASP A 109 -5.50 -10.93 11.16
CA ASP A 109 -4.62 -10.41 10.09
C ASP A 109 -3.24 -10.11 10.63
N LEU A 110 -3.15 -9.52 11.81
CA LEU A 110 -1.88 -9.23 12.46
C LEU A 110 -1.11 -10.51 12.77
N ALA A 111 -1.77 -11.54 13.32
CA ALA A 111 -1.12 -12.81 13.59
C ALA A 111 -0.60 -13.49 12.30
N ASP A 112 -1.39 -13.53 11.22
CA ASP A 112 -0.94 -14.11 9.95
C ASP A 112 0.20 -13.29 9.31
N LEU A 113 0.18 -11.96 9.42
CA LEU A 113 1.28 -11.10 8.97
C LEU A 113 2.56 -11.32 9.78
N ASP A 114 2.45 -11.43 11.11
CA ASP A 114 3.57 -11.71 12.01
C ASP A 114 4.21 -13.07 11.69
N ASP A 115 3.40 -14.11 11.46
CA ASP A 115 3.87 -15.45 11.06
C ASP A 115 4.63 -15.40 9.73
N LEU A 116 4.09 -14.70 8.72
CA LEU A 116 4.73 -14.54 7.40
C LEU A 116 6.03 -13.73 7.46
N LEU A 117 6.10 -12.75 8.36
CA LEU A 117 7.33 -12.03 8.65
C LEU A 117 8.36 -12.94 9.29
N GLU A 118 7.99 -13.72 10.31
CA GLU A 118 8.87 -14.68 10.96
C GLU A 118 9.44 -15.69 9.96
N GLU A 119 8.60 -16.29 9.13
CA GLU A 119 9.01 -17.22 8.07
C GLU A 119 10.00 -16.57 7.10
N SER A 120 9.70 -15.36 6.62
CA SER A 120 10.57 -14.62 5.70
C SER A 120 11.94 -14.33 6.33
N LEU A 121 11.95 -13.92 7.60
CA LEU A 121 13.16 -13.58 8.35
C LEU A 121 13.97 -14.82 8.76
N ALA A 122 13.33 -15.98 8.90
CA ALA A 122 14.01 -17.26 9.16
C ALA A 122 14.90 -17.71 7.99
N LEU A 123 14.58 -17.31 6.77
CA LEU A 123 15.36 -17.63 5.56
C LEU A 123 16.66 -16.82 5.45
N ILE A 124 16.86 -15.82 6.32
CA ILE A 124 18.04 -14.94 6.31
C ILE A 124 19.02 -15.41 7.40
N PRO A 125 20.16 -16.01 7.02
CA PRO A 125 21.05 -16.68 7.97
C PRO A 125 21.88 -15.72 8.82
N ASP A 126 22.25 -14.55 8.28
CA ASP A 126 23.03 -13.55 9.01
C ASP A 126 22.12 -12.79 9.98
N SER A 127 22.23 -13.10 11.27
CA SER A 127 21.40 -12.51 12.32
C SER A 127 21.64 -11.02 12.51
N ARG A 128 22.86 -10.53 12.26
CA ARG A 128 23.20 -9.12 12.37
C ARG A 128 22.60 -8.34 11.21
N GLU A 129 22.86 -8.77 9.98
CA GLU A 129 22.32 -8.11 8.80
C GLU A 129 20.79 -8.19 8.78
N LYS A 130 20.22 -9.29 9.24
CA LYS A 130 18.77 -9.43 9.44
C LYS A 130 18.21 -8.38 10.40
N ALA A 131 18.83 -8.19 11.57
CA ALA A 131 18.38 -7.21 12.55
C ALA A 131 18.48 -5.77 12.01
N VAL A 132 19.60 -5.45 11.34
CA VAL A 132 19.83 -4.13 10.73
C VAL A 132 18.81 -3.86 9.61
N GLY A 133 18.60 -4.83 8.74
CA GLY A 133 17.64 -4.74 7.65
C GLY A 133 16.21 -4.57 8.18
N SER A 134 15.80 -5.37 9.17
CA SER A 134 14.48 -5.24 9.79
C SER A 134 14.30 -3.84 10.40
N ALA A 135 15.27 -3.35 11.17
CA ALA A 135 15.21 -1.99 11.72
C ALA A 135 15.08 -0.91 10.64
N THR A 136 15.81 -1.06 9.52
CA THR A 136 15.74 -0.11 8.39
C THR A 136 14.39 -0.18 7.68
N GLY A 137 13.87 -1.38 7.45
CA GLY A 137 12.54 -1.59 6.86
C GLY A 137 11.42 -0.98 7.71
N SER A 138 11.48 -1.20 9.02
CA SER A 138 10.51 -0.63 9.96
C SER A 138 10.57 0.91 10.00
N ALA A 139 11.78 1.48 10.03
CA ALA A 139 11.96 2.93 9.98
C ALA A 139 11.40 3.55 8.69
N SER A 140 11.64 2.91 7.54
CA SER A 140 11.06 3.33 6.26
C SER A 140 9.53 3.28 6.29
N ALA A 141 8.93 2.15 6.70
CA ALA A 141 7.48 2.02 6.80
C ALA A 141 6.86 3.07 7.74
N ALA A 142 7.49 3.31 8.89
CA ALA A 142 7.07 4.35 9.83
C ALA A 142 7.07 5.76 9.21
N ALA A 143 8.08 6.10 8.40
CA ALA A 143 8.14 7.39 7.70
C ALA A 143 6.98 7.54 6.68
N PHE A 144 6.64 6.47 5.97
CA PHE A 144 5.50 6.47 5.05
C PHE A 144 4.16 6.55 5.78
N ILE A 145 3.97 5.79 6.87
CA ILE A 145 2.77 5.85 7.71
C ILE A 145 2.59 7.25 8.31
N ALA A 146 3.68 7.87 8.78
CA ALA A 146 3.64 9.25 9.29
C ALA A 146 3.24 10.25 8.20
N THR A 147 3.69 10.04 6.96
CA THR A 147 3.39 10.93 5.82
C THR A 147 1.95 10.79 5.33
N PHE A 148 1.44 9.56 5.23
CA PHE A 148 0.13 9.27 4.63
C PHE A 148 -1.00 9.06 5.64
N GLY A 149 -0.69 9.01 6.93
CA GLY A 149 -1.63 8.73 8.01
C GLY A 149 -1.99 7.25 8.10
N SER A 150 -2.96 6.93 8.98
CA SER A 150 -3.44 5.56 9.15
C SER A 150 -4.04 5.02 7.85
N LEU A 151 -3.48 3.91 7.37
CA LEU A 151 -3.96 3.23 6.18
C LEU A 151 -5.27 2.47 6.43
N ALA A 152 -5.52 2.04 7.67
CA ALA A 152 -6.81 1.48 8.08
C ALA A 152 -7.94 2.50 7.89
N VAL A 153 -7.71 3.77 8.24
CA VAL A 153 -8.69 4.85 8.01
C VAL A 153 -8.94 5.05 6.51
N ILE A 154 -7.95 4.87 5.64
CA ILE A 154 -8.13 4.93 4.19
C ILE A 154 -8.98 3.77 3.68
N ALA A 155 -8.77 2.57 4.23
CA ALA A 155 -9.59 1.40 3.93
C ALA A 155 -11.05 1.55 4.42
N GLU A 156 -11.26 2.15 5.59
CA GLU A 156 -12.59 2.36 6.18
C GLU A 156 -13.36 3.54 5.57
N GLN A 157 -12.73 4.70 5.34
CA GLN A 157 -13.39 5.90 4.80
C GLN A 157 -13.91 5.72 3.38
N GLN A 158 -13.35 4.77 2.63
CA GLN A 158 -13.84 4.43 1.29
C GLN A 158 -14.89 3.32 1.30
N ALA A 159 -15.30 2.84 2.49
CA ALA A 159 -16.36 1.85 2.69
C ALA A 159 -17.77 2.44 2.84
N VAL A 160 -17.93 3.77 2.77
CA VAL A 160 -19.26 4.40 2.90
C VAL A 160 -20.20 3.90 1.79
N PRO A 161 -21.34 3.28 2.13
CA PRO A 161 -22.36 2.92 1.17
C PRO A 161 -22.88 4.18 0.47
N ARG A 162 -22.89 4.19 -0.87
CA ARG A 162 -23.53 5.24 -1.68
C ARG A 162 -25.07 5.18 -1.59
N GLU A 163 -25.67 5.01 -0.42
CA GLU A 163 -27.13 4.90 -0.29
C GLU A 163 -27.83 6.19 0.12
N THR A 164 -27.13 7.25 0.52
CA THR A 164 -27.82 8.45 1.06
C THR A 164 -28.00 9.61 0.07
N TYR A 165 -27.68 9.44 -1.22
CA TYR A 165 -27.81 10.52 -2.22
C TYR A 165 -28.94 10.35 -3.25
N ARG A 166 -29.80 9.33 -3.11
CA ARG A 166 -30.94 9.12 -4.02
C ARG A 166 -32.27 9.68 -3.49
N SER A 167 -32.38 10.03 -2.20
CA SER A 167 -33.67 10.42 -1.59
C SER A 167 -34.01 11.92 -1.63
N SER A 168 -33.13 12.81 -2.12
CA SER A 168 -33.38 14.26 -2.09
C SER A 168 -33.70 14.91 -3.44
N ARG A 169 -33.93 14.12 -4.51
CA ARG A 169 -34.32 14.64 -5.84
C ARG A 169 -35.75 14.35 -6.27
N GLU A 170 -36.56 13.70 -5.43
CA GLU A 170 -37.93 13.31 -5.78
C GLU A 170 -39.05 14.11 -5.10
N SER A 171 -38.74 15.28 -4.56
CA SER A 171 -39.76 16.21 -4.03
C SER A 171 -39.56 17.64 -4.52
N ALA A 172 -39.37 17.81 -5.84
CA ALA A 172 -39.63 19.09 -6.48
C ALA A 172 -41.05 19.02 -7.09
N PRO A 173 -42.02 19.82 -6.61
CA PRO A 173 -43.33 19.85 -7.23
C PRO A 173 -43.20 20.38 -8.66
N PHE A 174 -43.73 19.59 -9.60
CA PHE A 174 -43.87 19.91 -11.01
C PHE A 174 -44.76 21.18 -11.13
N PHE A 175 -44.16 22.34 -11.34
CA PHE A 175 -44.91 23.53 -11.75
C PHE A 175 -45.37 23.34 -13.20
N SER A 176 -46.58 22.82 -13.37
CA SER A 176 -47.31 22.88 -14.64
C SER A 176 -47.69 24.33 -14.91
N TYR A 177 -47.02 24.97 -15.88
CA TYR A 177 -47.49 26.22 -16.45
C TYR A 177 -48.56 25.91 -17.51
N ASP A 178 -49.82 25.93 -17.09
CA ASP A 178 -50.96 26.00 -17.99
C ASP A 178 -51.16 27.47 -18.39
N ARG A 179 -50.78 27.82 -19.62
CA ARG A 179 -50.89 29.19 -20.16
C ARG A 179 -51.87 29.19 -21.33
N ALA A 180 -53.15 29.01 -21.02
CA ALA A 180 -54.25 29.29 -21.92
C ALA A 180 -55.17 30.35 -21.29
N ASN A 181 -55.54 31.33 -22.12
CA ASN A 181 -56.56 32.36 -21.94
C ASN A 181 -56.30 33.51 -20.96
N LEU A 182 -56.06 34.70 -21.54
CA LEU A 182 -56.81 35.92 -21.21
C LEU A 182 -56.66 36.94 -22.34
N LEU A 183 -57.46 36.76 -23.39
CA LEU A 183 -58.01 37.87 -24.16
C LEU A 183 -59.32 38.26 -23.49
N ARG A 184 -59.40 39.46 -22.91
CA ARG A 184 -60.60 40.33 -22.85
C ARG A 184 -60.32 41.61 -22.06
N SER A 185 -60.74 42.73 -22.66
CA SER A 185 -61.12 44.01 -22.06
C SER A 185 -60.02 45.07 -21.83
N ALA A 186 -59.76 45.88 -22.86
CA ALA A 186 -59.95 47.35 -22.82
C ALA A 186 -59.89 47.90 -24.26
#